data_AF-J7R311-F1
#
_entry.id   AF-J7R311-F1
#
_cell.length_a   1.000
_cell.length_b   1.000
_cell.length_c   1.000
_cell.angle_alpha   90.00
_cell.angle_beta   90.00
_cell.angle_gamma   90.00
#
_symmetry.space_group_name_H-M   'P 1'
#
loop_
_entity.id
_entity.type
_entity.pdbx_description
1 polymer ?
#
loop_
_entity_poly.entity_id
_entity_poly.type
_entity_poly.pdbx_seq_one_letter_code
_entity_poly.pdbx_strand_id
1 'polypeptide(L)'
;MAESRNKLLQLEETSYKSTVKVPEAAMETETELQELQEPQSDDSHRLLSLKREMLELNQKMHVFRRPSMKVVCTLIFVFGFSEMLYLTPFITLTMDKVCEGLNQEQCDPKEVQMSLSSITSLNLIVAGTISTIMAGKWGQLSDRYGRVHVFCWMGAIRVVGNITHILSLSPLVKYNKWLIVFSSSVSSLSGGMFAFFGNVNSYIIDIVEPEERISSISIATGVMQITTAAGPMFGSFLVKWANGNDLVPIYAGLIAGLIFTISCFTIVVEPRHHEALKLSQSQFTQRRESLHGSYSAELLSTSTFLFKMCHHGKYHLSQLLELLLPLKHLWLKPTGRNKSLRPRYNVLLLLGIDMLFMGATMAIMPTLVLFCTYKYNWKSVELGYLISLSGILNAVMLFVESKFVMGWLKKIFTSTSKYSVDYLDKFTITCSLVFVSVGVATPLINNTYSMSILVFLVFRALGRICTPVTESAIVKYYKENQENTGQVFGAIALLNSLTMLVLPPIFLKIYSATISFKPEYFLYVPLAGSLFAYFVCSPTSY
;
A
#
# COMPACT_ATOMS: atom_id res chain seq x y z
N MET A 1 28.72 -59.58 3.82
CA MET A 1 28.61 -58.11 3.99
C MET A 1 27.18 -57.58 3.80
N ALA A 2 26.32 -58.22 2.98
CA ALA A 2 24.90 -57.86 2.88
C ALA A 2 24.04 -58.40 4.04
N GLU A 3 24.40 -59.53 4.63
CA GLU A 3 23.61 -60.19 5.69
C GLU A 3 23.80 -59.56 7.08
N SER A 4 24.94 -58.89 7.30
CA SER A 4 25.27 -58.17 8.54
C SER A 4 24.54 -56.81 8.63
N ARG A 5 24.13 -56.25 7.48
CA ARG A 5 23.46 -54.93 7.42
C ARG A 5 21.96 -55.04 7.69
N ASN A 6 21.33 -56.16 7.32
CA ASN A 6 19.91 -56.42 7.62
C ASN A 6 19.65 -56.71 9.11
N LYS A 7 20.62 -57.29 9.84
CA LYS A 7 20.50 -57.49 11.30
C LYS A 7 20.59 -56.19 12.11
N LEU A 8 21.32 -55.18 11.61
CA LEU A 8 21.39 -53.85 12.24
C LEU A 8 20.09 -53.05 12.03
N LEU A 9 19.48 -53.15 10.85
CA LEU A 9 18.19 -52.50 10.55
C LEU A 9 17.02 -53.11 11.33
N GLN A 10 17.01 -54.42 11.59
CA GLN A 10 15.96 -55.07 12.40
C GLN A 10 16.07 -54.78 13.91
N LEU A 11 17.25 -54.43 14.42
CA LEU A 11 17.44 -54.05 15.82
C LEU A 11 17.04 -52.59 16.10
N GLU A 12 17.14 -51.69 15.11
CA GLU A 12 16.63 -50.32 15.23
C GLU A 12 15.09 -50.25 15.15
N GLU A 13 14.44 -51.09 14.34
CA GLU A 13 12.97 -51.13 14.24
C GLU A 13 12.27 -51.70 15.49
N THR A 14 12.95 -52.60 16.23
CA THR A 14 12.39 -53.20 17.45
C THR A 14 12.56 -52.31 18.68
N SER A 15 13.55 -51.40 18.70
CA SER A 15 13.71 -50.43 19.78
C SER A 15 12.75 -49.23 19.71
N TYR A 16 12.16 -48.95 18.54
CA TYR A 16 11.21 -47.84 18.38
C TYR A 16 9.74 -48.23 18.68
N LYS A 17 9.43 -49.52 18.80
CA LYS A 17 8.06 -50.03 18.99
C LYS A 17 7.68 -50.34 20.45
N SER A 18 8.53 -50.06 21.42
CA SER A 18 8.15 -50.17 22.83
C SER A 18 8.33 -48.83 23.52
N THR A 19 7.27 -48.40 24.22
CA THR A 19 7.18 -47.22 25.09
C THR A 19 6.67 -45.90 24.49
N VAL A 20 5.50 -45.92 23.84
CA VAL A 20 4.55 -44.81 24.00
C VAL A 20 3.14 -45.40 24.13
N LYS A 21 2.64 -45.52 25.37
CA LYS A 21 1.20 -45.58 25.60
C LYS A 21 0.65 -44.23 25.18
N VAL A 22 0.11 -44.15 23.98
CA VAL A 22 -0.69 -43.02 23.52
C VAL A 22 -1.94 -43.00 24.41
N PRO A 23 -2.18 -41.95 25.22
CA PRO A 23 -3.41 -41.86 25.99
C PRO A 23 -4.60 -41.79 25.02
N GLU A 24 -5.71 -42.46 25.32
CA GLU A 24 -6.95 -42.47 24.49
C GLU A 24 -7.42 -41.05 24.09
N ALA A 25 -7.07 -40.03 24.87
CA ALA A 25 -7.33 -38.62 24.57
C ALA A 25 -6.59 -38.06 23.32
N ALA A 26 -5.51 -38.70 22.86
CA ALA A 26 -4.76 -38.30 21.66
C ALA A 26 -5.39 -38.83 20.36
N MET A 27 -6.17 -39.91 20.44
CA MET A 27 -6.85 -40.52 19.29
C MET A 27 -8.18 -39.80 19.00
N GLU A 28 -8.86 -39.29 20.04
CA GLU A 28 -9.99 -38.36 19.87
C GLU A 28 -9.55 -37.00 19.29
N THR A 29 -8.33 -36.52 19.59
CA THR A 29 -7.84 -35.26 19.03
C THR A 29 -7.43 -35.35 17.56
N GLU A 30 -6.90 -36.49 17.08
CA GLU A 30 -6.67 -36.68 15.64
C GLU A 30 -7.98 -36.78 14.85
N THR A 31 -9.02 -37.37 15.45
CA THR A 31 -10.34 -37.47 14.84
C THR A 31 -11.06 -36.11 14.83
N GLU A 32 -10.93 -35.30 15.89
CA GLU A 32 -11.45 -33.92 15.94
C GLU A 32 -10.62 -32.92 15.11
N LEU A 33 -9.30 -33.15 14.92
CA LEU A 33 -8.47 -32.35 14.00
C LEU A 33 -8.76 -32.67 12.52
N GLN A 34 -9.26 -33.86 12.21
CA GLN A 34 -9.77 -34.20 10.87
C GLN A 34 -11.14 -33.58 10.58
N GLU A 35 -11.96 -33.30 11.60
CA GLU A 35 -13.27 -32.65 11.43
C GLU A 35 -13.21 -31.11 11.36
N LEU A 36 -12.06 -30.49 11.64
CA LEU A 36 -11.86 -29.03 11.57
C LEU A 36 -11.05 -28.55 10.36
N GLN A 37 -10.60 -29.45 9.47
CA GLN A 37 -10.14 -29.06 8.15
C GLN A 37 -11.37 -28.78 7.28
N GLU A 38 -11.65 -27.48 7.05
CA GLU A 38 -12.53 -27.06 5.96
C GLU A 38 -12.16 -27.88 4.70
N PRO A 39 -13.14 -28.45 3.97
CA PRO A 39 -12.85 -29.32 2.85
C PRO A 39 -11.98 -28.56 1.86
N GLN A 40 -10.71 -28.97 1.72
CA GLN A 40 -9.81 -28.43 0.72
C GLN A 40 -10.47 -28.62 -0.65
N SER A 41 -10.87 -27.51 -1.29
CA SER A 41 -11.48 -27.56 -2.60
C SER A 41 -10.49 -28.16 -3.61
N ASP A 42 -10.94 -29.13 -4.40
CA ASP A 42 -10.18 -29.75 -5.51
C ASP A 42 -9.50 -28.68 -6.40
N ASP A 43 -10.16 -27.54 -6.57
CA ASP A 43 -9.66 -26.36 -7.27
C ASP A 43 -8.36 -25.77 -6.70
N SER A 44 -8.16 -25.76 -5.38
CA SER A 44 -6.96 -25.18 -4.75
C SER A 44 -5.71 -26.01 -5.02
N HIS A 45 -5.84 -27.35 -4.94
CA HIS A 45 -4.78 -28.27 -5.31
C HIS A 45 -4.45 -28.17 -6.80
N ARG A 46 -5.48 -28.05 -7.64
CA ARG A 46 -5.32 -27.86 -9.09
C ARG A 46 -4.62 -26.54 -9.45
N LEU A 47 -4.93 -25.44 -8.75
CA LEU A 47 -4.24 -24.17 -8.97
C LEU A 47 -2.75 -24.24 -8.60
N LEU A 48 -2.43 -24.98 -7.54
CA LEU A 48 -1.05 -25.18 -7.10
C LEU A 48 -0.24 -26.02 -8.11
N SER A 49 -0.84 -27.05 -8.71
CA SER A 49 -0.16 -27.87 -9.73
C SER A 49 0.11 -27.09 -11.02
N LEU A 50 -0.89 -26.35 -11.52
CA LEU A 50 -0.74 -25.48 -12.70
C LEU A 50 0.34 -24.41 -12.50
N LYS A 51 0.48 -23.91 -11.27
CA LYS A 51 1.53 -22.95 -10.93
C LYS A 51 2.92 -23.57 -11.03
N ARG A 52 3.11 -24.80 -10.53
CA ARG A 52 4.41 -25.50 -10.62
C ARG A 52 4.81 -25.76 -12.07
N GLU A 53 3.86 -26.22 -12.88
CA GLU A 53 4.07 -26.42 -14.31
C GLU A 53 4.53 -25.13 -15.01
N MET A 54 3.91 -24.00 -14.69
CA MET A 54 4.29 -22.71 -15.26
C MET A 54 5.68 -22.25 -14.81
N LEU A 55 6.09 -22.52 -13.57
CA LEU A 55 7.45 -22.25 -13.09
C LEU A 55 8.50 -23.05 -13.87
N GLU A 56 8.21 -24.32 -14.20
CA GLU A 56 9.09 -25.16 -15.03
C GLU A 56 9.16 -24.65 -16.47
N LEU A 57 8.04 -24.23 -17.06
CA LEU A 57 7.99 -23.62 -18.38
C LEU A 57 8.80 -22.31 -18.42
N ASN A 58 8.68 -21.48 -17.37
CA ASN A 58 9.43 -20.24 -17.23
C ASN A 58 10.94 -20.46 -17.23
N GLN A 59 11.42 -21.56 -16.64
CA GLN A 59 12.85 -21.91 -16.64
C GLN A 59 13.39 -22.24 -18.05
N LYS A 60 12.53 -22.76 -18.94
CA LYS A 60 12.89 -23.13 -20.32
C LYS A 60 12.86 -21.96 -21.31
N MET A 61 12.29 -20.81 -20.93
CA MET A 61 12.21 -19.63 -21.80
C MET A 61 13.54 -18.90 -21.95
N HIS A 62 13.73 -18.24 -23.11
CA HIS A 62 14.87 -17.33 -23.33
C HIS A 62 14.94 -16.24 -22.25
N VAL A 63 16.16 -15.93 -21.80
CA VAL A 63 16.44 -15.02 -20.67
C VAL A 63 15.72 -13.67 -20.78
N PHE A 64 15.59 -13.10 -21.99
CA PHE A 64 14.93 -11.81 -22.21
C PHE A 64 13.41 -11.84 -22.13
N ARG A 65 12.77 -13.00 -22.33
CA ARG A 65 11.31 -13.18 -22.24
C ARG A 65 10.87 -13.87 -20.95
N ARG A 66 11.82 -14.32 -20.13
CA ARG A 66 11.54 -15.02 -18.89
C ARG A 66 10.97 -14.06 -17.84
N PRO A 67 9.77 -14.34 -17.28
CA PRO A 67 9.27 -13.66 -16.08
C PRO A 67 10.32 -13.73 -14.98
N SER A 68 10.83 -12.58 -14.54
CA SER A 68 11.94 -12.53 -13.58
C SER A 68 11.84 -11.30 -12.68
N MET A 69 12.43 -11.41 -11.50
CA MET A 69 12.51 -10.29 -10.54
C MET A 69 13.16 -9.05 -11.13
N LYS A 70 14.11 -9.21 -12.07
CA LYS A 70 14.76 -8.08 -12.76
C LYS A 70 13.76 -7.28 -13.60
N VAL A 71 12.93 -7.96 -14.39
CA VAL A 71 11.87 -7.32 -15.19
C VAL A 71 10.90 -6.59 -14.29
N VAL A 72 10.43 -7.24 -13.22
CA VAL A 72 9.49 -6.65 -12.26
C VAL A 72 10.09 -5.40 -11.59
N CYS A 73 11.33 -5.46 -11.11
CA CYS A 73 12.00 -4.31 -10.49
C CYS A 73 12.15 -3.15 -11.47
N THR A 74 12.51 -3.42 -12.73
CA THR A 74 12.57 -2.38 -13.77
C THR A 74 11.19 -1.76 -14.02
N LEU A 75 10.12 -2.55 -14.07
CA LEU A 75 8.75 -2.03 -14.23
C LEU A 75 8.34 -1.14 -13.07
N ILE A 76 8.63 -1.55 -11.83
CA ILE A 76 8.37 -0.73 -10.62
C ILE A 76 9.09 0.60 -10.73
N PHE A 77 10.38 0.56 -11.10
CA PHE A 77 11.19 1.75 -11.23
C PHE A 77 10.65 2.68 -12.30
N VAL A 78 10.43 2.22 -13.54
CA VAL A 78 9.99 3.10 -14.63
C VAL A 78 8.59 3.67 -14.37
N PHE A 79 7.65 2.84 -13.87
CA PHE A 79 6.31 3.31 -13.53
C PHE A 79 6.33 4.36 -12.42
N GLY A 80 6.95 4.04 -11.27
CA GLY A 80 7.01 4.98 -10.15
C GLY A 80 7.85 6.23 -10.48
N PHE A 81 8.91 6.09 -11.27
CA PHE A 81 9.76 7.21 -11.67
C PHE A 81 8.99 8.17 -12.55
N SER A 82 8.20 7.63 -13.49
CA SER A 82 7.30 8.43 -14.32
C SER A 82 6.33 9.24 -13.48
N GLU A 83 5.75 8.68 -12.42
CA GLU A 83 4.81 9.36 -11.52
C GLU A 83 5.49 10.42 -10.65
N MET A 84 6.63 10.08 -10.07
CA MET A 84 7.34 10.93 -9.12
C MET A 84 8.01 12.15 -9.77
N LEU A 85 8.23 12.14 -11.10
CA LEU A 85 8.70 13.30 -11.86
C LEU A 85 7.66 14.43 -11.96
N TYR A 86 6.37 14.11 -11.83
CA TYR A 86 5.30 15.12 -11.90
C TYR A 86 5.06 15.84 -10.59
N LEU A 87 5.34 15.18 -9.45
CA LEU A 87 4.81 15.59 -8.16
C LEU A 87 5.16 17.05 -7.78
N THR A 88 6.44 17.44 -7.90
CA THR A 88 6.86 18.78 -7.48
C THR A 88 6.53 19.88 -8.47
N PRO A 89 6.74 19.72 -9.80
CA PRO A 89 6.38 20.76 -10.76
C PRO A 89 4.87 20.92 -10.91
N PHE A 90 4.08 19.86 -10.67
CA PHE A 90 2.63 19.95 -10.67
C PHE A 90 2.11 20.96 -9.62
N ILE A 91 2.74 21.02 -8.44
CA ILE A 91 2.32 21.92 -7.36
C ILE A 91 2.63 23.38 -7.72
N THR A 92 3.83 23.67 -8.21
CA THR A 92 4.23 25.03 -8.61
C THR A 92 3.44 25.53 -9.81
N LEU A 93 3.27 24.71 -10.85
CA LEU A 93 2.46 25.08 -12.02
C LEU A 93 0.99 25.29 -11.67
N THR A 94 0.44 24.50 -10.73
CA THR A 94 -0.92 24.73 -10.24
C THR A 94 -1.01 26.05 -9.48
N MET A 95 0.01 26.40 -8.68
CA MET A 95 0.09 27.68 -7.98
C MET A 95 0.10 28.86 -8.97
N ASP A 96 0.91 28.78 -10.02
CA ASP A 96 0.99 29.80 -11.08
C ASP A 96 -0.35 29.94 -11.82
N LYS A 97 -1.00 28.82 -12.14
CA LYS A 97 -2.32 28.81 -12.78
C LYS A 97 -3.42 29.39 -11.90
N VAL A 98 -3.40 29.13 -10.59
CA VAL A 98 -4.34 29.74 -9.65
C VAL A 98 -4.13 31.25 -9.61
N CYS A 99 -2.88 31.71 -9.58
CA CYS A 99 -2.56 33.14 -9.62
C CYS A 99 -3.05 33.82 -10.90
N GLU A 100 -2.86 33.19 -12.07
CA GLU A 100 -3.44 33.65 -13.35
C GLU A 100 -4.97 33.82 -13.25
N GLY A 101 -5.65 32.84 -12.63
CA GLY A 101 -7.11 32.84 -12.49
C GLY A 101 -7.67 33.92 -11.57
N LEU A 102 -6.88 34.44 -10.63
CA LEU A 102 -7.30 35.51 -9.71
C LEU A 102 -7.25 36.90 -10.36
N ASN A 103 -6.69 37.04 -11.58
CA ASN A 103 -6.62 38.30 -12.35
C ASN A 103 -6.08 39.50 -11.54
N GLN A 104 -5.17 39.26 -10.59
CA GLN A 104 -4.52 40.31 -9.79
C GLN A 104 -3.08 40.50 -10.27
N GLU A 105 -2.64 41.76 -10.46
CA GLU A 105 -1.24 42.08 -10.78
C GLU A 105 -0.26 41.65 -9.68
N GLN A 106 -0.76 41.52 -8.45
CA GLN A 106 -0.01 41.01 -7.31
C GLN A 106 -0.86 39.99 -6.55
N CYS A 107 -0.58 38.70 -6.76
CA CYS A 107 -1.31 37.61 -6.12
C CYS A 107 -1.07 37.58 -4.61
N ASP A 108 -2.15 37.65 -3.81
CA ASP A 108 -2.06 37.41 -2.38
C ASP A 108 -1.64 35.94 -2.11
N PRO A 109 -0.47 35.69 -1.50
CA PRO A 109 -0.02 34.33 -1.22
C PRO A 109 -1.02 33.55 -0.35
N LYS A 110 -1.83 34.22 0.48
CA LYS A 110 -2.85 33.56 1.31
C LYS A 110 -3.98 33.00 0.46
N GLU A 111 -4.53 33.82 -0.44
CA GLU A 111 -5.64 33.43 -1.31
C GLU A 111 -5.26 32.30 -2.27
N VAL A 112 -4.06 32.38 -2.84
CA VAL A 112 -3.50 31.33 -3.70
C VAL A 112 -3.38 30.02 -2.93
N GLN A 113 -2.87 30.04 -1.71
CA GLN A 113 -2.69 28.83 -0.90
C GLN A 113 -4.02 28.25 -0.39
N MET A 114 -5.02 29.07 -0.07
CA MET A 114 -6.38 28.58 0.23
C MET A 114 -6.98 27.86 -0.98
N SER A 115 -6.85 28.45 -2.17
CA SER A 115 -7.32 27.85 -3.42
C SER A 115 -6.58 26.56 -3.75
N LEU A 116 -5.24 26.55 -3.62
CA LEU A 116 -4.39 25.38 -3.85
C LEU A 116 -4.72 24.25 -2.87
N SER A 117 -4.96 24.58 -1.59
CA SER A 117 -5.39 23.60 -0.57
C SER A 117 -6.75 23.00 -0.92
N SER A 118 -7.70 23.83 -1.40
CA SER A 118 -9.00 23.36 -1.85
C SER A 118 -8.88 22.43 -3.06
N ILE A 119 -8.09 22.79 -4.09
CA ILE A 119 -7.85 21.96 -5.27
C ILE A 119 -7.20 20.64 -4.88
N THR A 120 -6.14 20.69 -4.07
CA THR A 120 -5.38 19.50 -3.64
C THR A 120 -6.25 18.57 -2.80
N SER A 121 -7.08 19.11 -1.89
CA SER A 121 -8.00 18.31 -1.07
C SER A 121 -9.08 17.64 -1.93
N LEU A 122 -9.65 18.35 -2.90
CA LEU A 122 -10.62 17.79 -3.85
C LEU A 122 -9.97 16.72 -4.73
N ASN A 123 -8.75 16.96 -5.21
CA ASN A 123 -7.98 15.95 -5.94
C ASN A 123 -7.86 14.70 -5.10
N LEU A 124 -7.35 14.78 -3.87
CA LEU A 124 -7.17 13.61 -3.00
C LEU A 124 -8.47 12.84 -2.72
N ILE A 125 -9.58 13.54 -2.50
CA ILE A 125 -10.88 12.89 -2.26
C ILE A 125 -11.38 12.19 -3.53
N VAL A 126 -11.44 12.90 -4.66
CA VAL A 126 -12.00 12.36 -5.90
C VAL A 126 -11.08 11.29 -6.50
N ALA A 127 -9.80 11.62 -6.68
CA ALA A 127 -8.77 10.70 -7.16
C ALA A 127 -8.63 9.48 -6.25
N GLY A 128 -8.59 9.69 -4.92
CA GLY A 128 -8.43 8.60 -3.97
C GLY A 128 -9.64 7.67 -3.93
N THR A 129 -10.87 8.19 -4.07
CA THR A 129 -12.08 7.38 -4.13
C THR A 129 -12.09 6.53 -5.41
N ILE A 130 -11.80 7.15 -6.56
CA ILE A 130 -11.68 6.45 -7.85
C ILE A 130 -10.59 5.37 -7.75
N SER A 131 -9.42 5.72 -7.22
CA SER A 131 -8.28 4.79 -7.08
C SER A 131 -8.61 3.60 -6.18
N THR A 132 -9.31 3.82 -5.07
CA THR A 132 -9.71 2.76 -4.13
C THR A 132 -10.69 1.78 -4.79
N ILE A 133 -11.71 2.29 -5.49
CA ILE A 133 -12.66 1.46 -6.24
C ILE A 133 -11.94 0.67 -7.33
N MET A 134 -11.07 1.34 -8.07
CA MET A 134 -10.32 0.73 -9.16
C MET A 134 -9.29 -0.29 -8.67
N ALA A 135 -8.67 -0.10 -7.51
CA ALA A 135 -7.69 -1.05 -6.96
C ALA A 135 -8.27 -2.46 -6.82
N GLY A 136 -9.47 -2.59 -6.24
CA GLY A 136 -10.16 -3.88 -6.13
C GLY A 136 -10.55 -4.46 -7.50
N LYS A 137 -11.02 -3.61 -8.43
CA LYS A 137 -11.36 -4.04 -9.79
C LYS A 137 -10.14 -4.52 -10.57
N TRP A 138 -9.01 -3.82 -10.48
CA TRP A 138 -7.76 -4.22 -11.13
C TRP A 138 -7.26 -5.55 -10.57
N GLY A 139 -7.33 -5.78 -9.25
CA GLY A 139 -7.01 -7.09 -8.66
C GLY A 139 -7.86 -8.23 -9.24
N GLN A 140 -9.19 -8.06 -9.24
CA GLN A 140 -10.10 -9.06 -9.81
C GLN A 140 -9.93 -9.24 -11.33
N LEU A 141 -9.60 -8.17 -12.06
CA LEU A 141 -9.36 -8.24 -13.51
C LEU A 141 -8.05 -8.96 -13.80
N SER A 142 -7.02 -8.69 -13.00
CA SER A 142 -5.69 -9.32 -13.03
C SER A 142 -5.79 -10.82 -12.77
N ASP A 143 -6.69 -11.23 -11.88
CA ASP A 143 -6.96 -12.64 -11.63
C ASP A 143 -7.69 -13.36 -12.78
N ARG A 144 -8.35 -12.64 -13.69
CA ARG A 144 -9.15 -13.25 -14.77
C ARG A 144 -8.49 -13.17 -16.14
N TYR A 145 -7.90 -12.02 -16.45
CA TYR A 145 -7.35 -11.73 -17.77
C TYR A 145 -5.83 -11.72 -17.80
N GLY A 146 -5.19 -11.89 -16.64
CA GLY A 146 -3.73 -11.92 -16.52
C GLY A 146 -3.15 -10.64 -15.93
N ARG A 147 -1.97 -10.79 -15.32
CA ARG A 147 -1.23 -9.71 -14.65
C ARG A 147 -0.74 -8.66 -15.65
N VAL A 148 -0.19 -9.11 -16.77
CA VAL A 148 0.42 -8.21 -17.79
C VAL A 148 -0.64 -7.40 -18.51
N HIS A 149 -1.80 -8.01 -18.79
CA HIS A 149 -2.90 -7.32 -19.41
C HIS A 149 -3.36 -6.11 -18.58
N VAL A 150 -3.38 -6.26 -17.26
CA VAL A 150 -3.67 -5.17 -16.33
C VAL A 150 -2.58 -4.10 -16.33
N PHE A 151 -1.29 -4.48 -16.33
CA PHE A 151 -0.20 -3.49 -16.42
C PHE A 151 -0.26 -2.65 -17.69
N CYS A 152 -0.59 -3.25 -18.84
CA CYS A 152 -0.77 -2.53 -20.10
C CYS A 152 -1.85 -1.47 -20.01
N TRP A 153 -3.04 -1.82 -19.48
CA TRP A 153 -4.13 -0.86 -19.32
C TRP A 153 -3.82 0.22 -18.29
N MET A 154 -3.23 -0.14 -17.15
CA MET A 154 -2.80 0.82 -16.14
C MET A 154 -1.80 1.83 -16.71
N GLY A 155 -0.84 1.37 -17.53
CA GLY A 155 0.11 2.22 -18.25
C GLY A 155 -0.56 3.14 -19.28
N ALA A 156 -1.44 2.59 -20.13
CA ALA A 156 -2.16 3.36 -21.14
C ALA A 156 -3.05 4.47 -20.52
N ILE A 157 -3.83 4.12 -19.49
CA ILE A 157 -4.64 5.09 -18.74
C ILE A 157 -3.76 6.16 -18.12
N ARG A 158 -2.60 5.78 -17.58
CA ARG A 158 -1.65 6.73 -16.99
C ARG A 158 -1.09 7.69 -18.03
N VAL A 159 -0.69 7.22 -19.21
CA VAL A 159 -0.22 8.08 -20.30
C VAL A 159 -1.30 9.09 -20.71
N VAL A 160 -2.55 8.64 -20.85
CA VAL A 160 -3.69 9.54 -21.13
C VAL A 160 -3.90 10.56 -19.99
N GLY A 161 -3.83 10.12 -18.74
CA GLY A 161 -3.88 11.00 -17.57
C GLY A 161 -2.78 12.06 -17.58
N ASN A 162 -1.55 11.66 -17.89
CA ASN A 162 -0.40 12.56 -17.98
C ASN A 162 -0.56 13.59 -19.11
N ILE A 163 -1.11 13.20 -20.26
CA ILE A 163 -1.43 14.13 -21.35
C ILE A 163 -2.50 15.14 -20.90
N THR A 164 -3.56 14.69 -20.21
CA THR A 164 -4.59 15.60 -19.71
C THR A 164 -4.07 16.55 -18.63
N HIS A 165 -3.10 16.14 -17.81
CA HIS A 165 -2.38 17.03 -16.88
C HIS A 165 -1.57 18.11 -17.60
N ILE A 166 -0.86 17.75 -18.67
CA ILE A 166 -0.12 18.74 -19.48
C ILE A 166 -1.08 19.74 -20.11
N LEU A 167 -2.22 19.26 -20.64
CA LEU A 167 -3.23 20.13 -21.23
C LEU A 167 -3.87 21.06 -20.21
N SER A 168 -4.15 20.58 -18.99
CA SER A 168 -4.77 21.41 -17.93
C SER A 168 -3.84 22.49 -17.38
N LEU A 169 -2.53 22.25 -17.41
CA LEU A 169 -1.50 23.19 -16.96
C LEU A 169 -0.85 24.01 -18.09
N SER A 170 -1.25 23.79 -19.34
CA SER A 170 -0.69 24.48 -20.50
C SER A 170 -0.94 26.00 -20.42
N PRO A 171 0.03 26.84 -20.85
CA PRO A 171 -0.18 28.29 -20.92
C PRO A 171 -1.32 28.68 -21.87
N LEU A 172 -1.70 27.81 -22.82
CA LEU A 172 -2.77 28.06 -23.78
C LEU A 172 -4.18 27.97 -23.18
N VAL A 173 -4.32 27.32 -22.02
CA VAL A 173 -5.61 27.05 -21.40
C VAL A 173 -5.78 27.96 -20.19
N LYS A 174 -6.86 28.75 -20.15
CA LYS A 174 -7.21 29.60 -19.00
C LYS A 174 -7.46 28.75 -17.76
N TYR A 175 -7.20 29.33 -16.59
CA TYR A 175 -7.45 28.68 -15.31
C TYR A 175 -8.88 28.14 -15.21
N ASN A 176 -8.97 26.83 -14.93
CA ASN A 176 -10.22 26.16 -14.58
C ASN A 176 -9.94 25.07 -13.56
N LYS A 177 -10.39 25.30 -12.32
CA LYS A 177 -10.28 24.35 -11.20
C LYS A 177 -10.78 22.95 -11.54
N TRP A 178 -11.91 22.83 -12.23
CA TRP A 178 -12.51 21.54 -12.54
C TRP A 178 -11.72 20.76 -13.59
N LEU A 179 -11.02 21.46 -14.50
CA LEU A 179 -10.15 20.81 -15.48
C LEU A 179 -8.93 20.17 -14.81
N ILE A 180 -8.36 20.83 -13.80
CA ILE A 180 -7.25 20.30 -12.99
C ILE A 180 -7.72 19.05 -12.22
N VAL A 181 -8.90 19.12 -11.60
CA VAL A 181 -9.50 17.96 -10.90
C VAL A 181 -9.81 16.82 -11.84
N PHE A 182 -10.32 17.11 -13.03
CA PHE A 182 -10.59 16.12 -14.07
C PHE A 182 -9.31 15.40 -14.51
N SER A 183 -8.22 16.13 -14.77
CA SER A 183 -6.94 15.50 -15.17
C SER A 183 -6.43 14.49 -14.12
N SER A 184 -6.51 14.86 -12.84
CA SER A 184 -6.15 13.96 -11.72
C SER A 184 -7.06 12.73 -11.65
N SER A 185 -8.36 12.92 -11.93
CA SER A 185 -9.36 11.85 -11.93
C SER A 185 -9.12 10.82 -13.04
N VAL A 186 -8.73 11.27 -14.23
CA VAL A 186 -8.39 10.38 -15.36
C VAL A 186 -7.18 9.51 -15.03
N SER A 187 -6.12 10.11 -14.49
CA SER A 187 -4.92 9.37 -14.05
C SER A 187 -5.24 8.33 -12.97
N SER A 188 -6.19 8.65 -12.08
CA SER A 188 -6.63 7.80 -10.98
C SER A 188 -7.41 6.55 -11.40
N LEU A 189 -7.93 6.51 -12.63
CA LEU A 189 -8.56 5.29 -13.17
C LEU A 189 -7.56 4.12 -13.25
N SER A 190 -6.26 4.41 -13.30
CA SER A 190 -5.21 3.39 -13.18
C SER A 190 -5.19 2.71 -11.79
N GLY A 191 -5.89 3.22 -10.78
CA GLY A 191 -5.87 2.70 -9.41
C GLY A 191 -4.75 3.27 -8.53
N GLY A 192 -3.87 4.11 -9.09
CA GLY A 192 -2.75 4.72 -8.37
C GLY A 192 -1.60 3.76 -8.04
N MET A 193 -0.60 4.27 -7.31
CA MET A 193 0.62 3.51 -6.99
C MET A 193 0.34 2.25 -6.15
N PHE A 194 -0.61 2.30 -5.21
CA PHE A 194 -0.93 1.15 -4.36
C PHE A 194 -1.57 -0.01 -5.14
N ALA A 195 -2.50 0.28 -6.07
CA ALA A 195 -3.09 -0.76 -6.92
C ALA A 195 -2.04 -1.40 -7.83
N PHE A 196 -1.14 -0.58 -8.39
CA PHE A 196 -0.04 -1.07 -9.20
C PHE A 196 0.86 -2.02 -8.39
N PHE A 197 1.27 -1.57 -7.20
CA PHE A 197 2.12 -2.36 -6.31
C PHE A 197 1.44 -3.65 -5.84
N GLY A 198 0.13 -3.62 -5.57
CA GLY A 198 -0.66 -4.81 -5.27
C GLY A 198 -0.63 -5.84 -6.41
N ASN A 199 -0.81 -5.39 -7.66
CA ASN A 199 -0.73 -6.27 -8.84
C ASN A 199 0.69 -6.80 -9.09
N VAL A 200 1.71 -5.99 -8.82
CA VAL A 200 3.12 -6.38 -8.85
C VAL A 200 3.40 -7.47 -7.82
N ASN A 201 2.90 -7.35 -6.59
CA ASN A 201 3.06 -8.39 -5.57
C ASN A 201 2.39 -9.69 -6.00
N SER A 202 1.21 -9.63 -6.62
CA SER A 202 0.57 -10.81 -7.21
C SER A 202 1.42 -11.42 -8.33
N TYR A 203 2.01 -10.60 -9.20
CA TYR A 203 2.95 -11.08 -10.23
C TYR A 203 4.17 -11.77 -9.62
N ILE A 204 4.77 -11.20 -8.56
CA ILE A 204 5.92 -11.78 -7.85
C ILE A 204 5.54 -13.14 -7.25
N ILE A 205 4.38 -13.22 -6.62
CA ILE A 205 3.88 -14.48 -6.05
C ILE A 205 3.76 -15.54 -7.14
N ASP A 206 3.35 -15.18 -8.35
CA ASP A 206 3.17 -16.12 -9.47
C ASP A 206 4.51 -16.63 -10.03
N ILE A 207 5.62 -15.89 -9.91
CA ILE A 207 6.94 -16.27 -10.45
C ILE A 207 7.94 -16.79 -9.39
N VAL A 208 7.65 -16.66 -8.09
CA VAL A 208 8.56 -17.02 -6.99
C VAL A 208 7.99 -18.15 -6.13
N GLU A 209 8.87 -19.08 -5.76
CA GLU A 209 8.58 -20.17 -4.83
C GLU A 209 8.25 -19.67 -3.42
N PRO A 210 7.40 -20.38 -2.65
CA PRO A 210 6.93 -19.92 -1.32
C PRO A 210 8.03 -19.45 -0.37
N GLU A 211 9.18 -20.11 -0.39
CA GLU A 211 10.32 -19.84 0.51
C GLU A 211 10.99 -18.50 0.23
N GLU A 212 11.07 -18.08 -1.04
CA GLU A 212 11.75 -16.85 -1.46
C GLU A 212 10.80 -15.65 -1.62
N ARG A 213 9.48 -15.85 -1.50
CA ARG A 213 8.46 -14.80 -1.72
C ARG A 213 8.68 -13.58 -0.84
N ILE A 214 8.93 -13.77 0.44
CA ILE A 214 9.08 -12.66 1.41
C ILE A 214 10.29 -11.80 1.05
N SER A 215 11.41 -12.44 0.67
CA SER A 215 12.61 -11.75 0.23
C SER A 215 12.35 -10.95 -1.05
N SER A 216 11.69 -11.57 -2.03
CA SER A 216 11.37 -10.95 -3.33
C SER A 216 10.41 -9.75 -3.21
N ILE A 217 9.37 -9.87 -2.38
CA ILE A 217 8.45 -8.77 -2.06
C ILE A 217 9.19 -7.62 -1.34
N SER A 218 10.14 -7.96 -0.46
CA SER A 218 10.96 -6.96 0.23
C SER A 218 11.86 -6.19 -0.74
N ILE A 219 12.48 -6.88 -1.71
CA ILE A 219 13.27 -6.25 -2.78
C ILE A 219 12.39 -5.30 -3.60
N ALA A 220 11.20 -5.75 -4.02
CA ALA A 220 10.26 -4.92 -4.78
C ALA A 220 9.83 -3.67 -3.99
N THR A 221 9.56 -3.81 -2.70
CA THR A 221 9.26 -2.70 -1.79
C THR A 221 10.45 -1.73 -1.70
N GLY A 222 11.68 -2.24 -1.61
CA GLY A 222 12.89 -1.42 -1.59
C GLY A 222 13.08 -0.62 -2.88
N VAL A 223 12.88 -1.23 -4.05
CA VAL A 223 12.94 -0.55 -5.35
C VAL A 223 11.90 0.56 -5.45
N MET A 224 10.68 0.32 -4.94
CA MET A 224 9.65 1.35 -4.87
C MET A 224 10.11 2.57 -4.05
N GLN A 225 10.74 2.36 -2.89
CA GLN A 225 11.24 3.45 -2.06
C GLN A 225 12.40 4.22 -2.73
N ILE A 226 13.30 3.52 -3.41
CA ILE A 226 14.36 4.15 -4.22
C ILE A 226 13.74 5.02 -5.30
N THR A 227 12.66 4.56 -5.92
CA THR A 227 11.96 5.26 -6.99
C THR A 227 11.33 6.56 -6.50
N THR A 228 10.70 6.55 -5.31
CA THR A 228 10.18 7.74 -4.65
C THR A 228 11.26 8.79 -4.35
N ALA A 229 12.50 8.35 -4.10
CA ALA A 229 13.64 9.26 -3.92
C ALA A 229 14.22 9.76 -5.24
N ALA A 230 14.37 8.88 -6.23
CA ALA A 230 15.03 9.20 -7.49
C ALA A 230 14.22 10.17 -8.36
N GLY A 231 12.89 10.02 -8.38
CA GLY A 231 12.01 10.83 -9.22
C GLY A 231 12.13 12.34 -8.98
N PRO A 232 11.86 12.85 -7.77
CA PRO A 232 11.91 14.29 -7.51
C PRO A 232 13.33 14.83 -7.60
N MET A 233 14.36 14.04 -7.26
CA MET A 233 15.77 14.45 -7.37
C MET A 233 16.15 14.69 -8.84
N PHE A 234 15.77 13.76 -9.72
CA PHE A 234 15.97 13.92 -11.16
C PHE A 234 15.08 15.02 -11.73
N GLY A 235 13.85 15.16 -11.25
CA GLY A 235 12.94 16.24 -11.62
C GLY A 235 13.54 17.62 -11.31
N SER A 236 14.06 17.83 -10.09
CA SER A 236 14.73 19.07 -9.72
C SER A 236 16.00 19.33 -10.54
N PHE A 237 16.74 18.28 -10.90
CA PHE A 237 17.87 18.41 -11.82
C PHE A 237 17.41 18.90 -13.21
N LEU A 238 16.34 18.33 -13.76
CA LEU A 238 15.77 18.75 -15.04
C LEU A 238 15.26 20.19 -15.01
N VAL A 239 14.61 20.62 -13.92
CA VAL A 239 14.19 22.03 -13.76
C VAL A 239 15.39 22.96 -13.81
N LYS A 240 16.46 22.66 -13.07
CA LYS A 240 17.69 23.46 -13.08
C LYS A 240 18.35 23.50 -14.47
N TRP A 241 18.43 22.34 -15.11
CA TRP A 241 18.99 22.21 -16.45
C TRP A 241 18.20 23.01 -17.50
N ALA A 242 16.88 23.08 -17.34
CA ALA A 242 15.98 23.82 -18.21
C ALA A 242 15.76 25.28 -17.79
N ASN A 243 16.69 25.88 -17.05
CA ASN A 243 16.61 27.28 -16.59
C ASN A 243 15.33 27.62 -15.80
N GLY A 244 14.84 26.69 -14.99
CA GLY A 244 13.66 26.89 -14.15
C GLY A 244 12.33 26.48 -14.81
N ASN A 245 12.36 25.84 -15.98
CA ASN A 245 11.14 25.39 -16.65
C ASN A 245 10.58 24.10 -16.03
N ASP A 246 9.51 24.24 -15.26
CA ASP A 246 8.77 23.17 -14.57
C ASP A 246 8.04 22.20 -15.52
N LEU A 247 7.90 22.52 -16.81
CA LEU A 247 7.29 21.61 -17.81
C LEU A 247 8.25 20.51 -18.28
N VAL A 248 9.57 20.72 -18.21
CA VAL A 248 10.56 19.75 -18.70
C VAL A 248 10.52 18.40 -17.95
N PRO A 249 10.49 18.37 -16.60
CA PRO A 249 10.32 17.12 -15.86
C PRO A 249 9.01 16.40 -16.18
N ILE A 250 7.94 17.16 -16.45
CA ILE A 250 6.63 16.63 -16.83
C ILE A 250 6.71 15.91 -18.18
N TYR A 251 7.38 16.48 -19.18
CA TYR A 251 7.60 15.79 -20.46
C TYR A 251 8.49 14.56 -20.31
N ALA A 252 9.54 14.62 -19.48
CA ALA A 252 10.37 13.46 -19.18
C ALA A 252 9.56 12.33 -18.51
N GLY A 253 8.65 12.68 -17.60
CA GLY A 253 7.72 11.74 -16.97
C GLY A 253 6.77 11.09 -18.00
N LEU A 254 6.27 11.84 -18.98
CA LEU A 254 5.45 11.30 -20.06
C LEU A 254 6.23 10.26 -20.88
N ILE A 255 7.47 10.57 -21.24
CA ILE A 255 8.35 9.65 -21.98
C ILE A 255 8.61 8.38 -21.17
N ALA A 256 8.91 8.50 -19.87
CA ALA A 256 9.07 7.34 -18.99
C ALA A 256 7.79 6.48 -18.91
N GLY A 257 6.62 7.11 -18.83
CA GLY A 257 5.32 6.41 -18.83
C GLY A 257 5.04 5.69 -20.16
N LEU A 258 5.44 6.28 -21.29
CA LEU A 258 5.36 5.64 -22.61
C LEU A 258 6.31 4.44 -22.70
N ILE A 259 7.55 4.57 -22.22
CA ILE A 259 8.52 3.48 -22.16
C ILE A 259 7.97 2.33 -21.31
N PHE A 260 7.39 2.61 -20.14
CA PHE A 260 6.72 1.60 -19.32
C PHE A 260 5.63 0.87 -20.09
N THR A 261 4.72 1.63 -20.72
CA THR A 261 3.57 1.07 -21.43
C THR A 261 4.01 0.19 -22.60
N ILE A 262 4.96 0.67 -23.42
CA ILE A 262 5.53 -0.08 -24.54
C ILE A 262 6.23 -1.35 -24.04
N SER A 263 6.98 -1.27 -22.93
CA SER A 263 7.66 -2.42 -22.34
C SER A 263 6.68 -3.49 -21.89
N CYS A 264 5.55 -3.11 -21.28
CA CYS A 264 4.47 -4.03 -20.90
C CYS A 264 3.87 -4.75 -22.11
N PHE A 265 3.67 -4.06 -23.24
CA PHE A 265 3.11 -4.68 -24.44
C PHE A 265 4.08 -5.59 -25.20
N THR A 266 5.39 -5.39 -25.06
CA THR A 266 6.39 -6.04 -25.95
C THR A 266 7.31 -7.02 -25.24
N ILE A 267 7.71 -6.72 -23.99
CA ILE A 267 8.77 -7.45 -23.27
C ILE A 267 8.18 -8.34 -22.18
N VAL A 268 7.16 -7.85 -21.46
CA VAL A 268 6.63 -8.53 -20.27
C VAL A 268 5.74 -9.71 -20.67
N VAL A 269 6.01 -10.88 -20.10
CA VAL A 269 5.26 -12.11 -20.36
C VAL A 269 4.34 -12.43 -19.18
N GLU A 270 3.15 -12.97 -19.50
CA GLU A 270 2.15 -13.38 -18.52
C GLU A 270 2.67 -14.56 -17.68
N PRO A 271 2.71 -14.43 -16.33
CA PRO A 271 3.25 -15.47 -15.47
C PRO A 271 2.24 -16.56 -15.13
N ARG A 272 0.94 -16.36 -15.36
CA ARG A 272 -0.09 -17.35 -15.01
C ARG A 272 -0.40 -18.29 -16.16
N HIS A 273 -0.66 -19.56 -15.81
CA HIS A 273 -1.10 -20.57 -16.77
C HIS A 273 -2.49 -20.23 -17.35
N HIS A 274 -2.68 -20.48 -18.64
CA HIS A 274 -3.93 -20.16 -19.33
C HIS A 274 -5.16 -20.88 -18.75
N GLU A 275 -4.99 -22.11 -18.26
CA GLU A 275 -6.07 -22.83 -17.57
C GLU A 275 -6.44 -22.19 -16.23
N ALA A 276 -5.45 -21.70 -15.48
CA ALA A 276 -5.71 -21.03 -14.21
C ALA A 276 -6.51 -19.73 -14.42
N LEU A 277 -6.27 -19.03 -15.54
CA LEU A 277 -7.06 -17.85 -15.92
C LEU A 277 -8.51 -18.25 -16.26
N LYS A 278 -8.71 -19.31 -17.04
CA LYS A 278 -10.05 -19.83 -17.36
C LYS A 278 -10.83 -20.26 -16.13
N LEU A 279 -10.17 -20.90 -15.16
CA LEU A 279 -10.79 -21.29 -13.89
C LEU A 279 -11.22 -20.06 -13.09
N SER A 280 -10.37 -19.04 -13.00
CA SER A 280 -10.73 -17.78 -12.32
C SER A 280 -11.88 -17.04 -13.04
N GLN A 281 -11.96 -17.13 -14.37
CA GLN A 281 -13.07 -16.57 -15.15
C GLN A 281 -14.39 -17.32 -14.92
N SER A 282 -14.36 -18.66 -14.88
CA SER A 282 -15.56 -19.46 -14.64
C SER A 282 -16.09 -19.26 -13.21
N GLN A 283 -15.21 -19.28 -12.20
CA GLN A 283 -15.56 -19.00 -10.81
C GLN A 283 -16.19 -17.61 -10.64
N PHE A 284 -15.63 -16.58 -11.30
CA PHE A 284 -16.22 -15.24 -11.27
C PHE A 284 -17.59 -15.19 -11.94
N THR A 285 -17.74 -15.85 -13.08
CA THR A 285 -19.01 -15.88 -13.84
C THR A 285 -20.10 -16.58 -13.04
N GLN A 286 -19.79 -17.75 -12.45
CA GLN A 286 -20.69 -18.49 -11.57
C GLN A 286 -21.09 -17.65 -10.35
N ARG A 287 -20.14 -16.97 -9.70
CA ARG A 287 -20.44 -16.06 -8.58
C ARG A 287 -21.38 -14.95 -9.02
N ARG A 288 -21.12 -14.30 -10.15
CA ARG A 288 -21.96 -13.21 -10.67
C ARG A 288 -23.36 -13.69 -11.04
N GLU A 289 -23.47 -14.87 -11.65
CA GLU A 289 -24.76 -15.49 -11.98
C GLU A 289 -25.55 -15.86 -10.73
N SER A 290 -24.90 -16.39 -9.69
CA SER A 290 -25.57 -16.68 -8.42
C SER A 290 -26.12 -15.41 -7.76
N LEU A 291 -25.33 -14.33 -7.71
CA LEU A 291 -25.76 -13.04 -7.17
C LEU A 291 -26.88 -12.41 -8.01
N HIS A 292 -26.77 -12.49 -9.34
CA HIS A 292 -27.79 -11.97 -10.23
C HIS A 292 -29.08 -12.78 -10.14
N GLY A 293 -29.00 -14.11 -9.96
CA GLY A 293 -30.13 -15.00 -9.76
C GLY A 293 -30.88 -14.68 -8.46
N SER A 294 -30.17 -14.43 -7.36
CA SER A 294 -30.77 -13.95 -6.11
C SER A 294 -31.45 -12.58 -6.29
N TYR A 295 -30.79 -11.64 -6.97
CA TYR A 295 -31.35 -10.31 -7.25
C TYR A 295 -32.60 -10.37 -8.16
N SER A 296 -32.57 -11.15 -9.23
CA SER A 296 -33.69 -11.25 -10.18
C SER A 296 -34.91 -11.95 -9.57
N ALA A 297 -34.69 -12.97 -8.73
CA ALA A 297 -35.76 -13.62 -7.96
C ALA A 297 -36.45 -12.62 -7.00
N GLU A 298 -35.69 -11.79 -6.29
CA GLU A 298 -36.25 -10.76 -5.41
C GLU A 298 -36.97 -9.64 -6.18
N LEU A 299 -36.47 -9.24 -7.36
CA LEU A 299 -37.09 -8.20 -8.18
C LEU A 299 -38.42 -8.63 -8.82
N LEU A 300 -38.58 -9.92 -9.13
CA LEU A 300 -39.82 -10.49 -9.69
C LEU A 300 -40.94 -10.55 -8.62
N SER A 301 -40.58 -10.67 -7.35
CA SER A 301 -41.51 -10.73 -6.22
C SER A 301 -42.26 -9.42 -5.92
N THR A 302 -41.94 -8.28 -6.54
CA THR A 302 -42.50 -6.97 -6.10
C THR A 302 -42.68 -5.96 -7.24
N SER A 303 -43.86 -5.31 -7.33
CA SER A 303 -44.27 -4.49 -8.48
C SER A 303 -43.96 -2.99 -8.39
N THR A 304 -43.58 -2.46 -7.22
CA THR A 304 -43.51 -1.00 -6.99
C THR A 304 -42.19 -0.37 -7.48
N PHE A 305 -42.25 0.71 -8.27
CA PHE A 305 -41.10 1.41 -8.86
C PHE A 305 -40.08 1.92 -7.81
N LEU A 306 -40.53 2.53 -6.72
CA LEU A 306 -39.65 2.99 -5.63
C LEU A 306 -38.88 1.84 -4.97
N PHE A 307 -39.52 0.67 -4.88
CA PHE A 307 -38.87 -0.53 -4.36
C PHE A 307 -37.80 -1.03 -5.32
N LYS A 308 -38.07 -1.03 -6.64
CA LYS A 308 -37.06 -1.36 -7.65
C LYS A 308 -35.85 -0.42 -7.61
N MET A 309 -36.07 0.89 -7.42
CA MET A 309 -34.97 1.87 -7.32
C MET A 309 -34.16 1.69 -6.03
N CYS A 310 -34.82 1.45 -4.90
CA CYS A 310 -34.15 1.15 -3.62
C CYS A 310 -33.36 -0.17 -3.68
N HIS A 311 -33.93 -1.21 -4.31
CA HIS A 311 -33.29 -2.51 -4.45
C HIS A 311 -32.11 -2.46 -5.44
N HIS A 312 -32.25 -1.72 -6.54
CA HIS A 312 -31.15 -1.41 -7.46
C HIS A 312 -30.01 -0.66 -6.76
N GLY A 313 -30.34 0.34 -5.94
CA GLY A 313 -29.36 1.03 -5.09
C GLY A 313 -28.67 0.10 -4.09
N LYS A 314 -29.44 -0.78 -3.42
CA LYS A 314 -28.90 -1.79 -2.49
C LYS A 314 -27.98 -2.79 -3.18
N TYR A 315 -28.31 -3.23 -4.41
CA TYR A 315 -27.48 -4.14 -5.19
C TYR A 315 -26.13 -3.52 -5.58
N HIS A 316 -26.14 -2.27 -6.06
CA HIS A 316 -24.88 -1.58 -6.36
C HIS A 316 -24.09 -1.24 -5.11
N LEU A 317 -24.75 -0.89 -4.00
CA LEU A 317 -24.11 -0.67 -2.72
C LEU A 317 -23.51 -1.96 -2.15
N SER A 318 -24.19 -3.10 -2.26
CA SER A 318 -23.66 -4.39 -1.81
C SER A 318 -22.41 -4.78 -2.59
N GLN A 319 -22.38 -4.56 -3.92
CA GLN A 319 -21.18 -4.72 -4.74
C GLN A 319 -20.02 -3.80 -4.34
N LEU A 320 -20.31 -2.55 -3.93
CA LEU A 320 -19.27 -1.65 -3.41
C LEU A 320 -18.79 -2.09 -2.02
N LEU A 321 -19.69 -2.56 -1.16
CA LEU A 321 -19.34 -3.11 0.15
C LEU A 321 -18.57 -4.44 0.04
N GLU A 322 -18.70 -5.17 -1.08
CA GLU A 322 -17.82 -6.32 -1.35
C GLU A 322 -16.34 -5.92 -1.41
N LEU A 323 -16.00 -4.68 -1.78
CA LEU A 323 -14.62 -4.19 -1.72
C LEU A 323 -14.09 -4.09 -0.29
N LEU A 324 -14.97 -3.96 0.70
CA LEU A 324 -14.63 -3.91 2.12
C LEU A 324 -14.63 -5.30 2.78
N LEU A 325 -14.97 -6.37 2.04
CA LEU A 325 -14.94 -7.75 2.56
C LEU A 325 -13.59 -8.16 3.17
N PRO A 326 -12.42 -7.76 2.63
CA PRO A 326 -11.14 -8.06 3.27
C PRO A 326 -11.05 -7.55 4.70
N LEU A 327 -11.67 -6.42 5.04
CA LEU A 327 -11.68 -5.88 6.42
C LEU A 327 -12.37 -6.82 7.41
N LYS A 328 -13.30 -7.66 6.95
CA LYS A 328 -13.93 -8.70 7.78
C LYS A 328 -12.91 -9.72 8.30
N HIS A 329 -11.82 -9.94 7.57
CA HIS A 329 -10.78 -10.90 7.97
C HIS A 329 -9.88 -10.36 9.08
N LEU A 330 -9.79 -9.02 9.24
CA LEU A 330 -9.13 -8.38 10.38
C LEU A 330 -9.91 -8.55 11.69
N TRP A 331 -11.17 -9.00 11.59
CA TRP A 331 -12.02 -9.27 12.73
C TRP A 331 -11.86 -10.71 13.21
N LEU A 332 -10.87 -10.94 14.07
CA LEU A 332 -10.60 -12.25 14.64
C LEU A 332 -11.82 -12.81 15.40
N LYS A 333 -12.15 -14.07 15.12
CA LYS A 333 -13.09 -14.85 15.94
C LYS A 333 -12.45 -15.12 17.31
N PRO A 334 -13.25 -15.28 18.39
CA PRO A 334 -12.71 -15.62 19.71
C PRO A 334 -11.92 -16.94 19.66
N THR A 335 -10.70 -16.95 20.19
CA THR A 335 -9.77 -18.11 20.12
C THR A 335 -9.60 -18.77 21.50
N GLY A 336 -9.51 -20.11 21.52
CA GLY A 336 -9.25 -20.94 22.70
C GLY A 336 -10.48 -21.41 23.49
N ARG A 337 -10.29 -22.37 24.41
CA ARG A 337 -11.35 -22.98 25.26
C ARG A 337 -12.20 -21.95 26.01
N ASN A 338 -11.62 -20.82 26.41
CA ASN A 338 -12.28 -19.76 27.17
C ASN A 338 -12.87 -18.62 26.30
N LYS A 339 -12.89 -18.75 24.96
CA LYS A 339 -13.36 -17.70 24.02
C LYS A 339 -12.77 -16.31 24.32
N SER A 340 -11.45 -16.23 24.51
CA SER A 340 -10.79 -14.96 24.87
C SER A 340 -10.89 -13.94 23.73
N LEU A 341 -11.32 -12.71 24.06
CA LEU A 341 -11.38 -11.58 23.13
C LEU A 341 -10.07 -10.76 23.06
N ARG A 342 -9.08 -11.08 23.90
CA ARG A 342 -7.80 -10.35 23.96
C ARG A 342 -7.07 -10.26 22.60
N PRO A 343 -6.95 -11.34 21.80
CA PRO A 343 -6.28 -11.27 20.50
C PRO A 343 -6.94 -10.27 19.55
N ARG A 344 -8.27 -10.18 19.58
CA ARG A 344 -9.04 -9.26 18.74
C ARG A 344 -8.81 -7.80 19.12
N TYR A 345 -8.88 -7.48 20.41
CA TYR A 345 -8.58 -6.12 20.87
C TYR A 345 -7.13 -5.72 20.56
N ASN A 346 -6.18 -6.64 20.72
CA ASN A 346 -4.78 -6.39 20.39
C ASN A 346 -4.57 -6.10 18.89
N VAL A 347 -5.19 -6.87 18.00
CA VAL A 347 -5.11 -6.61 16.55
C VAL A 347 -5.75 -5.28 16.19
N LEU A 348 -6.94 -4.96 16.71
CA LEU A 348 -7.60 -3.68 16.45
C LEU A 348 -6.78 -2.49 16.97
N LEU A 349 -6.14 -2.63 18.12
CA LEU A 349 -5.27 -1.61 18.70
C LEU A 349 -4.01 -1.41 17.86
N LEU A 350 -3.35 -2.48 17.41
CA LEU A 350 -2.21 -2.41 16.49
C LEU A 350 -2.59 -1.71 15.18
N LEU A 351 -3.73 -2.05 14.60
CA LEU A 351 -4.24 -1.38 13.39
C LEU A 351 -4.49 0.12 13.64
N GLY A 352 -5.07 0.47 14.79
CA GLY A 352 -5.27 1.87 15.18
C GLY A 352 -3.94 2.63 15.36
N ILE A 353 -2.92 2.00 15.95
CA ILE A 353 -1.58 2.57 16.06
C ILE A 353 -0.97 2.79 14.67
N ASP A 354 -1.05 1.81 13.76
CA ASP A 354 -0.52 1.94 12.40
C ASP A 354 -1.19 3.09 11.64
N MET A 355 -2.52 3.24 11.74
CA MET A 355 -3.24 4.36 11.15
C MET A 355 -2.78 5.72 11.68
N LEU A 356 -2.63 5.86 13.00
CA LEU A 356 -2.20 7.12 13.63
C LEU A 356 -0.76 7.45 13.25
N PHE A 357 0.11 6.44 13.23
CA PHE A 357 1.48 6.55 12.77
C PHE A 357 1.54 6.97 11.28
N MET A 358 0.73 6.34 10.43
CA MET A 358 0.62 6.69 9.01
C MET A 358 0.09 8.12 8.82
N GLY A 359 -0.83 8.56 9.69
CA GLY A 359 -1.30 9.93 9.78
C GLY A 359 -0.17 10.94 10.04
N ALA A 360 0.66 10.66 11.04
CA ALA A 360 1.76 11.53 11.44
C ALA A 360 2.97 11.51 10.48
N THR A 361 3.08 10.50 9.62
CA THR A 361 4.26 10.34 8.75
C THR A 361 3.99 10.53 7.26
N MET A 362 2.89 9.99 6.73
CA MET A 362 2.54 10.01 5.30
C MET A 362 1.43 11.02 5.02
N ALA A 363 0.35 11.02 5.81
CA ALA A 363 -0.80 11.88 5.53
C ALA A 363 -0.48 13.37 5.68
N ILE A 364 0.49 13.71 6.53
CA ILE A 364 0.95 15.08 6.76
C ILE A 364 1.67 15.68 5.55
N MET A 365 2.23 14.87 4.64
CA MET A 365 3.16 15.32 3.62
C MET A 365 2.57 16.28 2.58
N PRO A 366 1.37 16.05 2.00
CA PRO A 366 0.78 17.01 1.07
C PRO A 366 0.57 18.39 1.70
N THR A 367 0.10 18.44 2.94
CA THR A 367 -0.09 19.69 3.69
C THR A 367 1.24 20.34 4.06
N LEU A 368 2.23 19.53 4.46
CA LEU A 368 3.57 20.01 4.78
C LEU A 368 4.26 20.65 3.57
N VAL A 369 4.09 20.07 2.38
CA VAL A 369 4.62 20.63 1.13
C VAL A 369 4.00 22.01 0.85
N LEU A 370 2.67 22.15 0.94
CA LEU A 370 2.00 23.45 0.79
C LEU A 370 2.42 24.46 1.88
N PHE A 371 2.61 24.00 3.12
CA PHE A 371 3.13 24.83 4.20
C PHE A 371 4.53 25.36 3.85
N CYS A 372 5.41 24.52 3.29
CA CYS A 372 6.76 24.93 2.92
C CYS A 372 6.77 25.92 1.75
N THR A 373 5.87 25.77 0.77
CA THR A 373 5.74 26.75 -0.32
C THR A 373 5.26 28.11 0.18
N TYR A 374 4.35 28.15 1.16
CA TYR A 374 3.87 29.40 1.77
C TYR A 374 4.91 30.04 2.72
N LYS A 375 5.47 29.26 3.64
CA LYS A 375 6.33 29.78 4.73
C LYS A 375 7.75 30.09 4.26
N TYR A 376 8.33 29.23 3.42
CA TYR A 376 9.73 29.30 3.01
C TYR A 376 9.92 29.65 1.53
N ASN A 377 8.82 29.90 0.79
CA ASN A 377 8.84 30.17 -0.66
C ASN A 377 9.61 29.11 -1.47
N TRP A 378 9.55 27.84 -1.01
CA TRP A 378 10.20 26.73 -1.71
C TRP A 378 9.53 26.47 -3.06
N LYS A 379 10.36 26.31 -4.10
CA LYS A 379 9.92 25.98 -5.46
C LYS A 379 10.08 24.48 -5.72
N SER A 380 9.80 24.06 -6.95
CA SER A 380 9.85 22.66 -7.39
C SER A 380 11.20 21.99 -7.12
N VAL A 381 12.29 22.75 -7.12
CA VAL A 381 13.65 22.30 -6.84
C VAL A 381 13.83 21.97 -5.35
N GLU A 382 13.55 22.91 -4.45
CA GLU A 382 13.73 22.70 -3.01
C GLU A 382 12.76 21.62 -2.50
N LEU A 383 11.53 21.61 -3.02
CA LEU A 383 10.55 20.57 -2.74
C LEU A 383 11.04 19.19 -3.21
N GLY A 384 11.68 19.11 -4.37
CA GLY A 384 12.21 17.84 -4.87
C GLY A 384 13.38 17.35 -4.01
N TYR A 385 14.24 18.24 -3.52
CA TYR A 385 15.26 17.87 -2.53
C TYR A 385 14.65 17.38 -1.21
N LEU A 386 13.59 18.03 -0.72
CA LEU A 386 12.88 17.61 0.50
C LEU A 386 12.33 16.18 0.37
N ILE A 387 11.56 15.91 -0.69
CA ILE A 387 10.89 14.62 -0.89
C ILE A 387 11.92 13.52 -1.14
N SER A 388 12.98 13.82 -1.91
CA SER A 388 14.05 12.88 -2.21
C SER A 388 14.85 12.52 -0.96
N LEU A 389 15.23 13.51 -0.15
CA LEU A 389 15.91 13.31 1.12
C LEU A 389 15.05 12.46 2.06
N SER A 390 13.74 12.75 2.14
CA SER A 390 12.77 11.94 2.88
C SER A 390 12.80 10.46 2.42
N GLY A 391 12.82 10.20 1.12
CA GLY A 391 12.90 8.85 0.57
C GLY A 391 14.21 8.13 0.89
N ILE A 392 15.35 8.82 0.72
CA ILE A 392 16.69 8.28 1.03
C ILE A 392 16.81 7.96 2.52
N LEU A 393 16.43 8.90 3.39
CA LEU A 393 16.46 8.69 4.84
C LEU A 393 15.61 7.49 5.25
N ASN A 394 14.40 7.35 4.71
CA ASN A 394 13.55 6.19 4.99
C ASN A 394 14.18 4.87 4.53
N ALA A 395 14.82 4.83 3.36
CA ALA A 395 15.46 3.63 2.84
C ALA A 395 16.69 3.23 3.68
N VAL A 396 17.54 4.21 4.00
CA VAL A 396 18.75 4.00 4.82
C VAL A 396 18.37 3.59 6.24
N MET A 397 17.47 4.32 6.89
CA MET A 397 17.07 4.02 8.27
C MET A 397 16.36 2.67 8.38
N LEU A 398 15.46 2.33 7.46
CA LEU A 398 14.80 1.02 7.47
C LEU A 398 15.81 -0.14 7.31
N PHE A 399 16.82 0.02 6.44
CA PHE A 399 17.88 -0.97 6.29
C PHE A 399 18.71 -1.10 7.57
N VAL A 400 19.14 0.03 8.15
CA VAL A 400 19.97 0.06 9.35
C VAL A 400 19.20 -0.51 10.55
N GLU A 401 17.96 -0.11 10.75
CA GLU A 401 17.09 -0.56 11.83
C GLU A 401 16.79 -2.05 11.72
N SER A 402 16.47 -2.53 10.52
CA SER A 402 16.18 -3.95 10.27
C SER A 402 17.39 -4.86 10.50
N LYS A 403 18.59 -4.44 10.10
CA LYS A 403 19.80 -5.26 10.22
C LYS A 403 20.48 -5.14 11.58
N PHE A 404 20.75 -3.92 12.02
CA PHE A 404 21.55 -3.66 13.21
C PHE A 404 20.68 -3.57 14.46
N VAL A 405 19.65 -2.72 14.45
CA VAL A 405 18.83 -2.45 15.64
C VAL A 405 18.04 -3.69 16.03
N MET A 406 17.31 -4.32 15.09
CA MET A 406 16.58 -5.56 15.39
C MET A 406 17.51 -6.73 15.71
N GLY A 407 18.68 -6.81 15.07
CA GLY A 407 19.68 -7.83 15.37
C GLY A 407 20.23 -7.67 16.80
N TRP A 408 20.44 -6.43 17.24
CA TRP A 408 20.89 -6.10 18.60
C TRP A 408 19.78 -6.31 19.63
N LEU A 409 18.57 -5.82 19.37
CA LEU A 409 17.43 -5.96 20.28
C LEU A 409 17.05 -7.43 20.50
N LYS A 410 17.13 -8.29 19.48
CA LYS A 410 16.90 -9.74 19.64
C LYS A 410 17.93 -10.44 20.52
N LYS A 411 19.16 -9.91 20.63
CA LYS A 411 20.17 -10.43 21.57
C LYS A 411 19.85 -10.05 23.02
N ILE A 412 19.18 -8.91 23.22
CA ILE A 412 18.78 -8.40 24.53
C ILE A 412 17.48 -9.07 25.01
N PHE A 413 16.50 -9.19 24.12
CA PHE A 413 15.19 -9.76 24.41
C PHE A 413 15.11 -11.20 23.88
N THR A 414 15.47 -12.16 24.72
CA THR A 414 15.62 -13.59 24.36
C THR A 414 14.28 -14.33 24.18
N SER A 415 13.15 -13.76 24.61
CA SER A 415 11.83 -14.39 24.53
C SER A 415 10.96 -13.73 23.44
N THR A 416 11.06 -14.24 22.21
CA THR A 416 10.13 -13.89 21.12
C THR A 416 9.02 -14.94 21.06
N SER A 417 7.78 -14.56 21.37
CA SER A 417 6.63 -15.44 21.18
C SER A 417 6.27 -15.55 19.69
N LYS A 418 5.88 -16.75 19.28
CA LYS A 418 5.56 -17.04 17.87
C LYS A 418 4.13 -16.69 17.49
N TYR A 419 3.25 -16.44 18.47
CA TYR A 419 1.78 -16.40 18.30
C TYR A 419 1.13 -15.13 18.88
N SER A 420 1.88 -14.27 19.57
CA SER A 420 1.36 -13.03 20.16
C SER A 420 2.39 -11.90 20.07
N VAL A 421 1.95 -10.70 20.42
CA VAL A 421 2.82 -9.51 20.49
C VAL A 421 3.86 -9.70 21.59
N ASP A 422 5.11 -9.43 21.26
CA ASP A 422 6.23 -9.58 22.18
C ASP A 422 6.65 -8.25 22.80
N TYR A 423 7.42 -8.31 23.88
CA TYR A 423 8.02 -7.11 24.48
C TYR A 423 8.90 -6.35 23.47
N LEU A 424 9.61 -7.09 22.60
CA LEU A 424 10.39 -6.52 21.51
C LEU A 424 9.54 -5.67 20.56
N ASP A 425 8.38 -6.19 20.16
CA ASP A 425 7.47 -5.48 19.24
C ASP A 425 6.96 -4.20 19.92
N LYS A 426 6.49 -4.32 21.17
CA LYS A 426 5.98 -3.21 21.97
C LYS A 426 7.02 -2.11 22.16
N PHE A 427 8.24 -2.49 22.54
CA PHE A 427 9.36 -1.55 22.72
C PHE A 427 9.69 -0.81 21.42
N THR A 428 9.78 -1.54 20.31
CA THR A 428 10.13 -0.96 19.00
C THR A 428 9.05 0.00 18.50
N ILE A 429 7.77 -0.36 18.64
CA ILE A 429 6.64 0.51 18.30
C ILE A 429 6.65 1.77 19.17
N THR A 430 6.84 1.61 20.49
CA THR A 430 6.85 2.73 21.44
C THR A 430 7.98 3.72 21.13
N CYS A 431 9.21 3.26 20.94
CA CYS A 431 10.33 4.12 20.57
C CYS A 431 10.08 4.85 19.23
N SER A 432 9.51 4.14 18.25
CA SER A 432 9.19 4.73 16.95
C SER A 432 8.17 5.86 17.05
N LEU A 433 7.13 5.68 17.90
CA LEU A 433 6.13 6.71 18.14
C LEU A 433 6.73 7.94 18.82
N VAL A 434 7.65 7.77 19.79
CA VAL A 434 8.37 8.88 20.41
C VAL A 434 9.16 9.67 19.37
N PHE A 435 9.93 8.99 18.50
CA PHE A 435 10.68 9.67 17.45
C PHE A 435 9.76 10.46 16.51
N VAL A 436 8.62 9.90 16.09
CA VAL A 436 7.66 10.64 15.26
C VAL A 436 7.04 11.82 16.00
N SER A 437 6.65 11.68 17.26
CA SER A 437 6.11 12.79 18.06
C SER A 437 7.11 13.94 18.21
N VAL A 438 8.38 13.63 18.51
CA VAL A 438 9.46 14.63 18.56
C VAL A 438 9.67 15.28 17.20
N GLY A 439 9.65 14.48 16.13
CA GLY A 439 9.74 14.98 14.77
C GLY A 439 8.65 16.00 14.47
N VAL A 440 7.37 15.67 14.68
CA VAL A 440 6.23 16.57 14.40
C VAL A 440 6.25 17.81 15.30
N ALA A 441 6.71 17.69 16.55
CA ALA A 441 6.85 18.81 17.48
C ALA A 441 7.91 19.84 17.03
N THR A 442 8.93 19.42 16.28
CA THR A 442 10.04 20.30 15.88
C THR A 442 9.58 21.54 15.10
N PRO A 443 8.86 21.43 13.97
CA PRO A 443 8.35 22.60 13.25
C PRO A 443 7.29 23.39 14.02
N LEU A 444 6.63 22.79 15.03
CA LEU A 444 5.71 23.52 15.92
C LEU A 444 6.47 24.42 16.91
N ILE A 445 7.62 23.98 17.41
CA ILE A 445 8.45 24.75 18.35
C ILE A 445 9.17 25.88 17.64
N ASN A 446 9.75 25.60 16.47
CA ASN A 446 10.50 26.59 15.70
C ASN A 446 10.24 26.44 14.19
N ASN A 447 9.40 27.32 13.64
CA ASN A 447 9.13 27.40 12.20
C ASN A 447 9.86 28.55 11.50
N THR A 448 10.76 29.25 12.18
CA THR A 448 11.51 30.37 11.59
C THR A 448 12.55 29.85 10.60
N TYR A 449 13.21 28.74 10.94
CA TYR A 449 14.26 28.14 10.13
C TYR A 449 13.75 26.89 9.41
N SER A 450 14.05 26.78 8.11
CA SER A 450 13.79 25.58 7.31
C SER A 450 14.45 24.30 7.86
N MET A 451 15.51 24.45 8.66
CA MET A 451 16.18 23.35 9.35
C MET A 451 15.24 22.53 10.24
N SER A 452 14.16 23.12 10.77
CA SER A 452 13.18 22.36 11.57
C SER A 452 12.47 21.29 10.77
N ILE A 453 12.25 21.52 9.47
CA ILE A 453 11.67 20.53 8.56
C ILE A 453 12.66 19.38 8.32
N LEU A 454 13.96 19.66 8.21
CA LEU A 454 14.98 18.62 8.07
C LEU A 454 15.08 17.75 9.32
N VAL A 455 15.05 18.37 10.51
CA VAL A 455 15.02 17.65 11.78
C VAL A 455 13.75 16.79 11.88
N PHE A 456 12.58 17.31 11.49
CA PHE A 456 11.35 16.53 11.36
C PHE A 456 11.55 15.29 10.47
N LEU A 457 12.19 15.44 9.30
CA LEU A 457 12.43 14.32 8.39
C LEU A 457 13.33 13.24 9.01
N VAL A 458 14.39 13.62 9.71
CA VAL A 458 15.33 12.69 10.36
C VAL A 458 14.62 11.91 11.46
N PHE A 459 13.92 12.60 12.37
CA PHE A 459 13.17 11.94 13.44
C PHE A 459 12.04 11.06 12.91
N ARG A 460 11.35 11.50 11.86
CA ARG A 460 10.34 10.67 11.19
C ARG A 460 10.94 9.41 10.59
N ALA A 461 12.14 9.50 10.00
CA ALA A 461 12.82 8.34 9.42
C ALA A 461 13.27 7.33 10.48
N LEU A 462 13.72 7.79 11.66
CA LEU A 462 14.07 6.94 12.81
C LEU A 462 12.89 6.15 13.38
N GLY A 463 11.65 6.62 13.14
CA GLY A 463 10.44 5.90 13.53
C GLY A 463 9.93 4.92 12.47
N ARG A 464 10.60 4.79 11.31
CA ARG A 464 10.02 4.13 10.13
C ARG A 464 9.75 2.64 10.34
N ILE A 465 10.52 1.98 11.20
CA ILE A 465 10.35 0.55 11.57
C ILE A 465 9.00 0.23 12.23
N CYS A 466 8.23 1.23 12.69
CA CYS A 466 6.92 1.02 13.29
C CYS A 466 5.97 0.18 12.42
N THR A 467 5.80 0.53 11.14
CA THR A 467 4.89 -0.16 10.21
C THR A 467 5.23 -1.65 10.04
N PRO A 468 6.45 -2.04 9.60
CA PRO A 468 6.74 -3.47 9.40
C PRO A 468 6.68 -4.27 10.72
N VAL A 469 7.01 -3.67 11.86
CA VAL A 469 6.84 -4.35 13.16
C VAL A 469 5.36 -4.55 13.48
N THR A 470 4.53 -3.54 13.29
CA THR A 470 3.09 -3.60 13.54
C THR A 470 2.41 -4.61 12.62
N GLU A 471 2.70 -4.58 11.32
CA GLU A 471 2.21 -5.56 10.34
C GLU A 471 2.66 -6.98 10.69
N SER A 472 3.94 -7.17 11.05
CA SER A 472 4.45 -8.49 11.46
C SER A 472 3.79 -8.99 12.75
N ALA A 473 3.51 -8.09 13.71
CA ALA A 473 2.87 -8.41 14.97
C ALA A 473 1.41 -8.80 14.77
N ILE A 474 0.69 -8.15 13.84
CA ILE A 474 -0.67 -8.55 13.44
C ILE A 474 -0.64 -9.97 12.86
N VAL A 475 0.30 -10.27 11.96
CA VAL A 475 0.40 -11.58 11.30
C VAL A 475 0.69 -12.72 12.29
N LYS A 476 1.35 -12.46 13.43
CA LYS A 476 1.57 -13.49 14.48
C LYS A 476 0.26 -14.13 14.97
N TYR A 477 -0.83 -13.36 15.01
CA TYR A 477 -2.16 -13.86 15.42
C TYR A 477 -2.85 -14.73 14.37
N TYR A 478 -2.36 -14.74 13.13
CA TYR A 478 -2.93 -15.50 12.01
C TYR A 478 -2.07 -16.69 11.58
N LYS A 479 -0.94 -16.93 12.27
CA LYS A 479 0.07 -17.92 11.86
C LYS A 479 -0.44 -19.37 11.85
N GLU A 480 -1.48 -19.66 12.61
CA GLU A 480 -2.15 -20.97 12.65
C GLU A 480 -2.91 -21.26 11.34
N ASN A 481 -3.32 -20.22 10.60
CA ASN A 481 -4.02 -20.30 9.32
C ASN A 481 -3.16 -19.67 8.20
N GLN A 482 -2.12 -20.39 7.76
CA GLN A 482 -1.16 -19.92 6.75
C GLN A 482 -1.80 -19.50 5.41
N GLU A 483 -2.98 -20.02 5.07
CA GLU A 483 -3.70 -19.67 3.85
C GLU A 483 -4.28 -18.25 3.88
N ASN A 484 -4.50 -17.66 5.07
CA ASN A 484 -5.15 -16.37 5.24
C ASN A 484 -4.18 -15.18 5.35
N THR A 485 -2.87 -15.40 5.41
CA THR A 485 -1.89 -14.31 5.59
C THR A 485 -1.92 -13.32 4.43
N GLY A 486 -2.10 -13.80 3.20
CA GLY A 486 -2.24 -12.93 2.02
C GLY A 486 -3.48 -12.03 2.08
N GLN A 487 -4.59 -12.55 2.59
CA GLN A 487 -5.84 -11.80 2.76
C GLN A 487 -5.71 -10.74 3.87
N VAL A 488 -4.98 -11.03 4.94
CA VAL A 488 -4.67 -10.06 6.01
C VAL A 488 -3.85 -8.90 5.48
N PHE A 489 -2.79 -9.14 4.69
CA PHE A 489 -2.03 -8.07 4.04
C PHE A 489 -2.89 -7.24 3.07
N GLY A 490 -3.78 -7.89 2.32
CA GLY A 490 -4.75 -7.19 1.46
C GLY A 490 -5.69 -6.29 2.26
N ALA A 491 -6.15 -6.74 3.43
CA ALA A 491 -7.00 -5.97 4.31
C ALA A 491 -6.27 -4.79 4.97
N ILE A 492 -5.02 -4.97 5.42
CA ILE A 492 -4.16 -3.89 5.92
C ILE A 492 -3.91 -2.85 4.82
N ALA A 493 -3.61 -3.27 3.59
CA ALA A 493 -3.39 -2.36 2.47
C ALA A 493 -4.64 -1.53 2.12
N LEU A 494 -5.82 -2.15 2.17
CA LEU A 494 -7.11 -1.46 1.98
C LEU A 494 -7.34 -0.44 3.09
N LEU A 495 -7.03 -0.80 4.33
CA LEU A 495 -7.14 0.08 5.49
C LEU A 495 -6.23 1.31 5.37
N ASN A 496 -4.97 1.09 4.99
CA ASN A 496 -3.98 2.15 4.77
C ASN A 496 -4.40 3.07 3.60
N SER A 497 -5.02 2.51 2.56
CA SER A 497 -5.60 3.29 1.45
C SER A 497 -6.75 4.19 1.93
N LEU A 498 -7.63 3.68 2.79
CA LEU A 498 -8.72 4.46 3.39
C LEU A 498 -8.17 5.57 4.31
N THR A 499 -7.12 5.30 5.07
CA THR A 499 -6.44 6.31 5.89
C THR A 499 -5.88 7.45 5.04
N MET A 500 -5.26 7.15 3.89
CA MET A 500 -4.78 8.16 2.93
C MET A 500 -5.90 8.87 2.17
N LEU A 501 -7.08 8.28 2.04
CA LEU A 501 -8.24 8.93 1.48
C LEU A 501 -8.80 10.02 2.40
N VAL A 502 -8.73 9.80 3.72
CA VAL A 502 -9.42 10.65 4.71
C VAL A 502 -8.50 11.66 5.39
N LEU A 503 -7.32 11.25 5.88
CA LEU A 503 -6.49 12.12 6.73
C LEU A 503 -5.87 13.32 6.01
N PRO A 504 -5.24 13.18 4.82
CA PRO A 504 -4.62 14.33 4.16
C PRO A 504 -5.62 15.45 3.78
N PRO A 505 -6.82 15.17 3.24
CA PRO A 505 -7.84 16.20 3.02
C PRO A 505 -8.28 16.92 4.30
N ILE A 506 -8.36 16.21 5.44
CA ILE A 506 -8.65 16.84 6.74
C ILE A 506 -7.53 17.83 7.10
N PHE A 507 -6.27 17.42 6.99
CA PHE A 507 -5.13 18.31 7.28
C PHE A 507 -5.07 19.52 6.34
N LEU A 508 -5.32 19.33 5.05
CA LEU A 508 -5.40 20.43 4.08
C LEU A 508 -6.54 21.41 4.38
N LYS A 509 -7.70 20.92 4.83
CA LYS A 509 -8.81 21.77 5.22
C LYS A 509 -8.50 22.58 6.48
N ILE A 510 -7.86 21.96 7.47
CA ILE A 510 -7.38 22.66 8.68
C ILE A 510 -6.34 23.72 8.30
N TYR A 511 -5.38 23.37 7.44
CA TYR A 511 -4.37 24.31 6.94
C TYR A 511 -5.02 25.50 6.21
N SER A 512 -5.94 25.24 5.28
CA SER A 512 -6.66 26.30 4.56
C SER A 512 -7.45 27.22 5.49
N ALA A 513 -8.01 26.71 6.59
CA ALA A 513 -8.74 27.53 7.57
C ALA A 513 -7.81 28.33 8.50
N THR A 514 -6.58 27.88 8.69
CA THR A 514 -5.64 28.43 9.69
C THR A 514 -4.57 29.34 9.09
N ILE A 515 -4.38 29.31 7.77
CA ILE A 515 -3.33 30.05 7.06
C ILE A 515 -3.36 31.57 7.30
N SER A 516 -4.54 32.15 7.52
CA SER A 516 -4.72 33.58 7.73
C SER A 516 -4.08 34.09 9.03
N PHE A 517 -3.93 33.22 10.04
CA PHE A 517 -3.40 33.59 11.35
C PHE A 517 -2.20 32.74 11.79
N LYS A 518 -2.30 31.40 11.77
CA LYS A 518 -1.24 30.48 12.19
C LYS A 518 -1.21 29.23 11.29
N PRO A 519 -0.40 29.22 10.21
CA PRO A 519 -0.35 28.13 9.23
C PRO A 519 0.15 26.80 9.81
N GLU A 520 0.86 26.79 10.94
CA GLU A 520 1.39 25.59 11.59
C GLU A 520 0.34 24.74 12.33
N TYR A 521 -0.90 25.22 12.50
CA TYR A 521 -1.90 24.59 13.37
C TYR A 521 -2.33 23.18 12.94
N PHE A 522 -2.25 22.85 11.65
CA PHE A 522 -2.59 21.49 11.19
C PHE A 522 -1.67 20.41 11.80
N LEU A 523 -0.46 20.77 12.25
CA LEU A 523 0.51 19.85 12.86
C LEU A 523 0.10 19.36 14.26
N TYR A 524 -0.79 20.07 14.97
CA TYR A 524 -1.28 19.65 16.28
C TYR A 524 -2.09 18.35 16.22
N VAL A 525 -2.83 18.11 15.13
CA VAL A 525 -3.65 16.90 14.96
C VAL A 525 -2.79 15.62 14.85
N PRO A 526 -1.81 15.52 13.93
CA PRO A 526 -0.92 14.37 13.89
C PRO A 526 -0.05 14.24 15.15
N LEU A 527 0.34 15.36 15.79
CA LEU A 527 1.05 15.30 17.07
C LEU A 527 0.20 14.64 18.15
N ALA A 528 -1.03 15.11 18.35
CA ALA A 528 -1.97 14.53 19.31
C ALA A 528 -2.26 13.06 19.00
N GLY A 529 -2.42 12.70 17.72
CA GLY A 529 -2.59 11.32 17.29
C GLY A 529 -1.40 10.43 17.63
N SER A 530 -0.17 10.89 17.40
CA SER A 530 1.06 10.15 17.73
C SER A 530 1.25 9.98 19.23
N LEU A 531 0.95 11.01 20.04
CA LEU A 531 1.01 10.94 21.49
C LEU A 531 -0.05 10.00 22.06
N PHE A 532 -1.28 10.04 21.52
CA PHE A 532 -2.33 9.11 21.90
C PHE A 532 -1.93 7.66 21.61
N ALA A 533 -1.39 7.37 20.41
CA ALA A 533 -0.87 6.05 20.08
C ALA A 533 0.26 5.62 21.04
N TYR A 534 1.14 6.53 21.42
CA TYR A 534 2.20 6.27 22.41
C TYR A 534 1.62 5.88 23.77
N PHE A 535 0.63 6.62 24.29
CA PHE A 535 -0.02 6.28 25.57
C PHE A 535 -0.74 4.93 25.54
N VAL A 536 -1.40 4.61 24.42
CA VAL A 536 -2.07 3.33 24.22
C VAL A 536 -1.05 2.17 24.15
N CYS A 537 0.12 2.39 23.55
CA CYS A 537 1.19 1.40 23.46
C CYS A 537 2.04 1.30 24.74
N SER A 538 1.97 2.26 25.66
CA SER A 538 2.84 2.34 26.82
C SER A 538 2.78 1.09 27.72
N PRO A 539 3.91 0.67 28.34
CA PRO A 539 3.95 -0.40 29.34
C PRO A 539 2.99 -0.20 30.52
N THR A 540 2.64 1.04 30.85
CA THR A 540 1.75 1.38 31.98
C THR A 540 0.27 1.08 31.75
N SER A 541 -0.14 0.80 30.51
CA SER A 541 -1.55 0.70 30.13
C SER A 541 -2.16 -0.71 30.25
N TYR A 542 -1.43 -1.70 30.80
CA TYR A 542 -1.91 -3.06 31.03
C TYR A 542 -1.32 -3.72 32.27
#